data_AF-A0A7K1YF71-F1
#
_entry.id   AF-A0A7K1YF71-F1
#
_cell.length_a   1.000
_cell.length_b   1.000
_cell.length_c   1.000
_cell.angle_alpha   90.00
_cell.angle_beta   90.00
_cell.angle_gamma   90.00
#
_symmetry.space_group_name_H-M   'P 1'
#
loop_
_entity.id
_entity.type
_entity.pdbx_description
1 polymer ?
#
loop_
_entity_poly.entity_id
_entity_poly.type
_entity_poly.pdbx_seq_one_letter_code
_entity_poly.pdbx_strand_id
1 'polypeptide(L)'
;MKEVSLYWDKLKDLLVHIDWQQFHFLRPKALYLFVPLTVIVLLLLIGNKGKFKWMSVVSKPLRKYMFRKGSPWSIILPLLLFIIGMSAMILGLAGPAWKKKEIPGEKIQAVVLIALDLSKSMLSTDIQPNRLDRAKFKINDFLDANPRARAGLVAFAGTAHPVLPFTQDYKIIKFHASSLVNRVMPVQGSSIEMLLKQVNDMMKNVGAPSTVFLLTDAVDSQDAALLSNWVDQSVHRMEIIVVSSPGGGLIPGYKVLSKQDPAVIQNLSQNSKVTVTPLTLDKSDVDGVARRIAAKLEFQKEKKTDEKEWDDMGWLLIIPAALITAFWFRRGWVIQWCFIPLLICAGFTSCGVKSKHPDWWYSKDYQGRLFEDAGDFGEAAERYRDDSHKAVAYYKTGNFEAAADLFALDSTAAGQYNRGLALSRLGRYDDADSAFNKAILLDPSLAEKINKTIEKSHEAKKRTDSVMRYSGTSVSKNVNSLREKKKKNDPLKERKAQSEDEELSADTRVKNLPKSGNRVTDEVASNIRRAKEASKPDLTKPANRNEQLAGNILLRRAEADPVEFLHKRFLLQERHSSYKVKKSKNPW
;
A
#
# COMPACT_ATOMS: atom_id res chain seq x y z
N MET A 1 14.77 37.98 -18.30
CA MET A 1 15.65 37.94 -19.50
C MET A 1 16.76 36.88 -19.39
N LYS A 2 17.52 36.79 -18.29
CA LYS A 2 18.60 35.77 -18.14
C LYS A 2 18.11 34.31 -18.22
N GLU A 3 16.96 33.99 -17.62
CA GLU A 3 16.40 32.63 -17.72
C GLU A 3 15.95 32.27 -19.15
N VAL A 4 15.34 33.22 -19.87
CA VAL A 4 14.90 33.03 -21.25
C VAL A 4 16.10 32.79 -22.18
N SER A 5 17.22 33.50 -21.98
CA SER A 5 18.48 33.23 -22.68
C SER A 5 18.97 31.80 -22.45
N LEU A 6 18.98 31.37 -21.17
CA LEU A 6 19.45 30.03 -20.80
C LEU A 6 18.61 28.90 -21.44
N TYR A 7 17.30 29.09 -21.58
CA TYR A 7 16.43 28.14 -22.28
C TYR A 7 16.66 28.14 -23.79
N TRP A 8 16.88 29.31 -24.39
CA TRP A 8 17.20 29.42 -25.82
C TRP A 8 18.54 28.80 -26.18
N ASP A 9 19.55 28.98 -25.32
CA ASP A 9 20.87 28.39 -25.52
C ASP A 9 20.80 26.85 -25.38
N LYS A 10 20.06 26.34 -24.40
CA LYS A 10 19.78 24.89 -24.28
C LYS A 10 19.03 24.33 -25.50
N LEU A 11 18.07 25.07 -26.04
CA LEU A 11 17.29 24.63 -27.20
C LEU A 11 18.13 24.64 -28.49
N LYS A 12 19.04 25.61 -28.64
CA LYS A 12 20.03 25.64 -29.73
C LYS A 12 20.98 24.45 -29.63
N ASP A 13 21.53 24.18 -28.45
CA ASP A 13 22.40 23.02 -28.23
C ASP A 13 21.69 21.70 -28.57
N LEU A 14 20.41 21.58 -28.20
CA LEU A 14 19.57 20.41 -28.52
C LEU A 14 19.35 20.19 -30.02
N LEU A 15 19.23 21.27 -30.81
CA LEU A 15 18.96 21.21 -32.24
C LEU A 15 20.22 21.14 -33.10
N VAL A 16 21.35 21.66 -32.63
CA VAL A 16 22.61 21.76 -33.39
C VAL A 16 23.56 20.59 -33.12
N HIS A 17 23.45 19.93 -31.97
CA HIS A 17 24.34 18.82 -31.58
C HIS A 17 23.61 17.48 -31.51
N ILE A 18 23.05 17.05 -32.65
CA ILE A 18 22.45 15.72 -32.82
C ILE A 18 23.58 14.72 -33.04
N ASP A 19 23.73 13.74 -32.14
CA ASP A 19 24.64 12.61 -32.33
C ASP A 19 24.00 11.57 -33.27
N TRP A 20 24.34 11.65 -34.54
CA TRP A 20 23.83 10.75 -35.58
C TRP A 20 24.29 9.30 -35.42
N GLN A 21 25.39 9.03 -34.71
CA GLN A 21 25.86 7.66 -34.48
C GLN A 21 24.98 6.92 -33.46
N GLN A 22 24.35 7.69 -32.56
CA GLN A 22 23.51 7.17 -31.47
C GLN A 22 22.01 7.32 -31.75
N PHE A 23 21.64 7.90 -32.89
CA PHE A 23 20.25 8.11 -33.27
C PHE A 23 19.50 6.79 -33.50
N HIS A 24 18.42 6.58 -32.76
CA HIS A 24 17.48 5.49 -32.99
C HIS A 24 16.08 5.88 -32.49
N PHE A 25 15.08 5.09 -32.85
CA PHE A 25 13.71 5.25 -32.35
C PHE A 25 13.50 4.37 -31.12
N LEU A 26 12.96 4.94 -30.03
CA LEU A 26 12.59 4.21 -28.83
C LEU A 26 11.42 3.25 -29.07
N ARG A 27 10.53 3.63 -29.99
CA ARG A 27 9.30 2.89 -30.32
C ARG A 27 9.21 2.67 -31.84
N PRO A 28 10.10 1.87 -32.45
CA PRO A 28 10.16 1.71 -33.91
C PRO A 28 8.86 1.16 -34.50
N LYS A 29 8.08 0.39 -33.73
CA LYS A 29 6.76 -0.11 -34.13
C LYS A 29 5.76 0.99 -34.50
N ALA A 30 5.94 2.22 -33.99
CA ALA A 30 5.08 3.35 -34.35
C ALA A 30 5.19 3.72 -35.83
N LEU A 31 6.31 3.40 -36.50
CA LEU A 31 6.50 3.67 -37.93
C LEU A 31 5.51 2.90 -38.82
N TYR A 32 4.92 1.80 -38.34
CA TYR A 32 3.87 1.10 -39.09
C TYR A 32 2.61 1.97 -39.32
N LEU A 33 2.45 3.08 -38.59
CA LEU A 33 1.39 4.07 -38.82
C LEU A 33 1.53 4.82 -40.15
N PHE A 34 2.69 4.74 -40.83
CA PHE A 34 2.79 5.23 -42.21
C PHE A 34 1.93 4.43 -43.19
N VAL A 35 1.65 3.15 -42.93
CA VAL A 35 0.80 2.30 -43.78
C VAL A 35 -0.65 2.78 -43.82
N PRO A 36 -1.36 3.00 -42.70
CA PRO A 36 -2.69 3.59 -42.76
C PRO A 36 -2.66 5.02 -43.31
N LEU A 37 -1.60 5.80 -43.07
CA LEU A 37 -1.46 7.15 -43.65
C LEU A 37 -1.42 7.11 -45.19
N THR A 38 -0.65 6.20 -45.80
CA THR A 38 -0.58 6.07 -47.26
C THR A 38 -1.92 5.63 -47.85
N VAL A 39 -2.62 4.71 -47.19
CA VAL A 39 -3.98 4.30 -47.58
C VAL A 39 -4.95 5.49 -47.55
N ILE A 40 -4.93 6.31 -46.49
CA ILE A 40 -5.77 7.51 -46.39
C ILE A 40 -5.46 8.49 -47.52
N VAL A 41 -4.16 8.76 -47.79
CA VAL A 41 -3.76 9.65 -48.89
C VAL A 41 -4.25 9.13 -50.24
N LEU A 42 -4.13 7.82 -50.50
CA LEU A 42 -4.57 7.20 -51.74
C LEU A 42 -6.10 7.29 -51.90
N LEU A 43 -6.87 7.04 -50.84
CA LEU A 43 -8.31 7.23 -50.82
C LEU A 43 -8.72 8.69 -51.08
N LEU A 44 -8.01 9.66 -50.51
CA LEU A 44 -8.26 11.09 -50.75
C LEU A 44 -7.97 11.49 -52.20
N LEU A 45 -6.93 10.94 -52.82
CA LEU A 45 -6.61 11.18 -54.24
C LEU A 45 -7.66 10.59 -55.18
N ILE A 46 -8.22 9.41 -54.85
CA ILE A 46 -9.26 8.75 -55.65
C ILE A 46 -10.63 9.42 -55.46
N GLY A 47 -11.01 9.73 -54.21
CA GLY A 47 -12.32 10.28 -53.84
C GLY A 47 -12.59 11.69 -54.37
N ASN A 48 -11.55 12.48 -54.64
CA ASN A 48 -11.71 13.84 -55.17
C ASN A 48 -12.15 13.90 -56.65
N LYS A 49 -12.21 12.75 -57.35
CA LYS A 49 -12.69 12.67 -58.75
C LYS A 49 -14.20 12.85 -58.90
N GLY A 50 -14.98 12.76 -57.80
CA GLY A 50 -16.45 12.87 -57.81
C GLY A 50 -17.01 14.28 -58.07
N LYS A 51 -16.19 15.33 -58.01
CA LYS A 51 -16.64 16.74 -58.17
C LYS A 51 -17.09 17.09 -59.59
N PHE A 52 -16.87 16.22 -60.58
CA PHE A 52 -17.32 16.43 -61.97
C PHE A 52 -18.71 15.85 -62.27
N LYS A 53 -19.34 15.09 -61.36
CA LYS A 53 -20.72 14.57 -61.57
C LYS A 53 -21.80 15.66 -61.58
N TRP A 54 -21.53 16.83 -61.01
CA TRP A 54 -22.47 17.96 -61.02
C TRP A 54 -22.35 18.79 -62.32
N MET A 55 -21.20 18.70 -62.99
CA MET A 55 -20.97 19.32 -64.31
C MET A 55 -21.71 18.63 -65.45
N SER A 56 -22.33 17.47 -65.21
CA SER A 56 -23.27 16.83 -66.14
C SER A 56 -24.72 17.33 -65.99
N VAL A 57 -25.04 18.04 -64.90
CA VAL A 57 -26.38 18.63 -64.66
C VAL A 57 -26.48 20.07 -65.18
N VAL A 58 -25.33 20.74 -65.38
CA VAL A 58 -25.26 22.13 -65.85
C VAL A 58 -24.96 22.19 -67.35
N SER A 59 -25.76 22.94 -68.10
CA SER A 59 -25.64 23.07 -69.57
C SER A 59 -24.27 23.63 -70.00
N LYS A 60 -23.73 23.10 -71.11
CA LYS A 60 -22.37 23.41 -71.59
C LYS A 60 -22.04 24.92 -71.67
N PRO A 61 -22.95 25.82 -72.13
CA PRO A 61 -22.68 27.25 -72.28
C PRO A 61 -22.61 28.01 -70.96
N LEU A 62 -23.45 27.67 -69.97
CA LEU A 62 -23.53 28.40 -68.69
C LEU A 62 -22.30 28.15 -67.79
N ARG A 63 -21.58 27.05 -68.01
CA ARG A 63 -20.39 26.70 -67.19
C ARG A 63 -19.27 27.74 -67.24
N LYS A 64 -19.16 28.53 -68.31
CA LYS A 64 -18.11 29.56 -68.45
C LYS A 64 -18.34 30.78 -67.54
N TYR A 65 -19.60 31.05 -67.16
CA TYR A 65 -19.99 32.23 -66.39
C TYR A 65 -20.30 31.92 -64.92
N MET A 66 -20.63 30.66 -64.60
CA MET A 66 -20.93 30.24 -63.23
C MET A 66 -19.70 29.83 -62.41
N PHE A 67 -18.55 29.55 -63.04
CA PHE A 67 -17.38 29.00 -62.35
C PHE A 67 -16.11 29.83 -62.58
N ARG A 68 -15.50 30.28 -61.49
CA ARG A 68 -14.13 30.80 -61.47
C ARG A 68 -13.17 29.60 -61.46
N LYS A 69 -12.14 29.58 -62.32
CA LYS A 69 -11.08 28.56 -62.27
C LYS A 69 -10.46 28.57 -60.86
N GLY A 70 -10.71 27.53 -60.07
CA GLY A 70 -10.05 27.33 -58.78
C GLY A 70 -8.55 27.11 -59.00
N SER A 71 -7.72 27.60 -58.09
CA SER A 71 -6.28 27.35 -58.13
C SER A 71 -5.98 25.90 -57.69
N PRO A 72 -5.11 25.16 -58.39
CA PRO A 72 -4.72 23.81 -57.95
C PRO A 72 -4.05 23.83 -56.57
N TRP A 73 -3.42 24.94 -56.20
CA TRP A 73 -2.82 25.17 -54.87
C TRP A 73 -3.83 25.09 -53.72
N SER A 74 -5.11 25.37 -53.98
CA SER A 74 -6.17 25.24 -52.97
C SER A 74 -6.43 23.78 -52.54
N ILE A 75 -5.95 22.81 -53.31
CA ILE A 75 -6.07 21.37 -53.03
C ILE A 75 -4.72 20.76 -52.65
N ILE A 76 -3.65 21.17 -53.32
CA ILE A 76 -2.30 20.64 -53.10
C ILE A 76 -1.76 21.06 -51.74
N LEU A 77 -1.92 22.33 -51.35
CA LEU A 77 -1.31 22.86 -50.13
C LEU A 77 -1.89 22.24 -48.84
N PRO A 78 -3.21 22.07 -48.68
CA PRO A 78 -3.77 21.37 -47.52
C PRO A 78 -3.39 19.88 -47.45
N LEU A 79 -3.29 19.20 -48.60
CA LEU A 79 -2.87 17.80 -48.66
C LEU A 79 -1.38 17.64 -48.27
N LEU A 80 -0.52 18.54 -48.75
CA LEU A 80 0.89 18.56 -48.40
C LEU A 80 1.07 18.78 -46.90
N LEU A 81 0.34 19.74 -46.33
CA LEU A 81 0.36 20.02 -44.89
C LEU A 81 -0.20 18.86 -44.07
N PHE A 82 -1.25 18.17 -44.54
CA PHE A 82 -1.73 16.94 -43.90
C PHE A 82 -0.63 15.89 -43.80
N ILE A 83 0.06 15.61 -44.91
CA ILE A 83 1.12 14.60 -44.96
C ILE A 83 2.26 14.99 -44.03
N ILE A 84 2.72 16.24 -44.09
CA ILE A 84 3.83 16.72 -43.25
C ILE A 84 3.45 16.68 -41.76
N GLY A 85 2.25 17.15 -41.39
CA GLY A 85 1.79 17.17 -40.01
C GLY A 85 1.62 15.77 -39.42
N MET A 86 0.99 14.85 -40.17
CA MET A 86 0.83 13.45 -39.76
C MET A 86 2.17 12.73 -39.67
N SER A 87 3.09 12.97 -40.62
CA SER A 87 4.44 12.38 -40.59
C SER A 87 5.22 12.86 -39.35
N ALA A 88 5.14 14.15 -39.02
CA ALA A 88 5.77 14.70 -37.81
C ALA A 88 5.20 14.07 -36.53
N MET A 89 3.89 13.83 -36.46
CA MET A 89 3.25 13.17 -35.32
C MET A 89 3.64 11.70 -35.18
N ILE A 90 3.73 10.96 -36.29
CA ILE A 90 4.19 9.55 -36.29
C ILE A 90 5.65 9.45 -35.85
N LEU A 91 6.52 10.33 -36.37
CA LEU A 91 7.92 10.40 -35.97
C LEU A 91 8.07 10.81 -34.51
N GLY A 92 7.27 11.76 -34.02
CA GLY A 92 7.25 12.14 -32.61
C GLY A 92 6.83 10.96 -31.70
N LEU A 93 5.85 10.17 -32.12
CA LEU A 93 5.41 8.97 -31.38
C LEU A 93 6.46 7.86 -31.38
N ALA A 94 7.19 7.69 -32.50
CA ALA A 94 8.31 6.75 -32.60
C ALA A 94 9.45 7.09 -31.62
N GLY A 95 9.49 8.31 -31.12
CA GLY A 95 10.39 8.75 -30.05
C GLY A 95 11.84 8.71 -30.49
N PRO A 96 12.27 9.62 -31.39
CA PRO A 96 13.67 9.69 -31.78
C PRO A 96 14.51 10.07 -30.56
N ALA A 97 15.61 9.36 -30.35
CA ALA A 97 16.50 9.59 -29.24
C ALA A 97 17.96 9.58 -29.71
N TRP A 98 18.70 10.59 -29.28
CA TRP A 98 20.13 10.77 -29.57
C TRP A 98 20.92 11.31 -28.37
N LYS A 99 20.25 11.46 -27.21
CA LYS A 99 20.85 11.95 -25.97
C LYS A 99 20.47 11.02 -24.83
N LYS A 100 21.41 10.80 -23.91
CA LYS A 100 21.21 9.99 -22.70
C LYS A 100 20.97 10.91 -21.52
N LYS A 101 20.00 10.58 -20.67
CA LYS A 101 19.69 11.32 -19.46
C LYS A 101 20.27 10.59 -18.25
N GLU A 102 21.12 11.27 -17.50
CA GLU A 102 21.61 10.77 -16.21
C GLU A 102 20.54 11.06 -15.15
N ILE A 103 19.87 10.01 -14.66
CA ILE A 103 18.99 10.13 -13.50
C ILE A 103 19.84 9.80 -12.28
N PRO A 104 20.04 10.75 -11.33
CA PRO A 104 20.77 10.46 -10.11
C PRO A 104 19.94 9.49 -9.24
N GLY A 105 20.22 8.19 -9.39
CA GLY A 105 19.70 7.16 -8.50
C GLY A 105 20.51 7.14 -7.21
N GLU A 106 20.19 8.01 -6.25
CA GLU A 106 20.77 7.94 -4.92
C GLU A 106 20.21 6.72 -4.17
N LYS A 107 20.94 5.60 -4.21
CA LYS A 107 20.63 4.43 -3.38
C LYS A 107 21.45 4.49 -2.09
N ILE A 108 20.76 4.55 -0.95
CA ILE A 108 21.37 4.43 0.37
C ILE A 108 21.91 3.01 0.53
N GLN A 109 23.24 2.86 0.46
CA GLN A 109 23.88 1.56 0.64
C GLN A 109 24.00 1.15 2.11
N ALA A 110 24.18 2.12 3.02
CA ALA A 110 24.35 1.85 4.44
C ALA A 110 23.12 1.12 5.04
N VAL A 111 23.41 0.08 5.80
CA VAL A 111 22.38 -0.76 6.46
C VAL A 111 22.57 -0.72 7.97
N VAL A 112 21.49 -1.06 8.69
CA VAL A 112 21.53 -1.39 10.10
C VAL A 112 21.13 -2.86 10.29
N LEU A 113 21.95 -3.62 11.00
CA LEU A 113 21.63 -5.00 11.35
C LEU A 113 21.25 -5.08 12.82
N ILE A 114 19.97 -5.32 13.11
CA ILE A 114 19.46 -5.46 14.47
C ILE A 114 19.72 -6.89 14.93
N ALA A 115 20.52 -7.07 15.97
CA ALA A 115 20.80 -8.35 16.61
C ALA A 115 20.08 -8.41 17.96
N LEU A 116 19.07 -9.27 18.06
CA LEU A 116 18.27 -9.46 19.28
C LEU A 116 18.65 -10.76 19.98
N ASP A 117 19.06 -10.65 21.23
CA ASP A 117 19.31 -11.79 22.10
C ASP A 117 18.00 -12.44 22.56
N LEU A 118 17.89 -13.75 22.34
CA LEU A 118 16.77 -14.60 22.73
C LEU A 118 17.20 -15.67 23.75
N SER A 119 18.31 -15.49 24.44
CA SER A 119 18.79 -16.33 25.55
C SER A 119 17.77 -16.41 26.71
N LYS A 120 17.97 -17.32 27.67
CA LYS A 120 17.01 -17.45 28.79
C LYS A 120 17.18 -16.32 29.80
N SER A 121 18.38 -15.75 29.90
CA SER A 121 18.65 -14.58 30.74
C SER A 121 17.79 -13.36 30.34
N MET A 122 17.44 -13.23 29.05
CA MET A 122 16.52 -12.22 28.53
C MET A 122 15.06 -12.39 29.01
N LEU A 123 14.70 -13.51 29.64
CA LEU A 123 13.38 -13.70 30.27
C LEU A 123 13.32 -13.16 31.70
N SER A 124 14.42 -12.63 32.24
CA SER A 124 14.45 -12.02 33.57
C SER A 124 13.50 -10.81 33.65
N THR A 125 12.89 -10.60 34.81
CA THR A 125 11.84 -9.60 35.05
C THR A 125 12.31 -8.39 35.88
N ASP A 126 13.63 -8.18 35.97
CA ASP A 126 14.21 -6.99 36.62
C ASP A 126 13.87 -5.70 35.87
N ILE A 127 13.59 -5.80 34.56
CA ILE A 127 12.98 -4.75 33.77
C ILE A 127 11.61 -5.25 33.27
N GLN A 128 10.53 -4.52 33.63
CA GLN A 128 9.18 -4.92 33.27
C GLN A 128 8.89 -4.79 31.76
N PRO A 129 8.13 -5.71 31.14
CA PRO A 129 7.61 -6.96 31.73
C PRO A 129 8.69 -8.05 31.86
N ASN A 130 9.56 -8.18 30.86
CA ASN A 130 10.84 -8.90 30.91
C ASN A 130 11.82 -8.22 29.95
N ARG A 131 13.12 -8.54 30.03
CA ARG A 131 14.17 -7.93 29.20
C ARG A 131 13.91 -8.10 27.70
N LEU A 132 13.47 -9.28 27.26
CA LEU A 132 13.17 -9.58 25.86
C LEU A 132 12.04 -8.70 25.30
N ASP A 133 10.92 -8.63 25.99
CA ASP A 133 9.78 -7.81 25.57
C ASP A 133 10.12 -6.32 25.65
N ARG A 134 10.93 -5.90 26.63
CA ARG A 134 11.48 -4.54 26.66
C ARG A 134 12.36 -4.26 25.44
N ALA A 135 13.23 -5.18 25.04
CA ALA A 135 14.07 -5.05 23.86
C ALA A 135 13.23 -4.95 22.58
N LYS A 136 12.13 -5.71 22.46
CA LYS A 136 11.19 -5.58 21.32
C LYS A 136 10.54 -4.21 21.26
N PHE A 137 10.12 -3.65 22.40
CA PHE A 137 9.59 -2.28 22.43
C PHE A 137 10.66 -1.27 21.97
N LYS A 138 11.90 -1.43 22.43
CA LYS A 138 13.02 -0.59 21.99
C LYS A 138 13.31 -0.70 20.49
N ILE A 139 13.21 -1.89 19.90
CA ILE A 139 13.31 -2.08 18.44
C ILE A 139 12.18 -1.33 17.72
N ASN A 140 10.95 -1.38 18.23
CA ASN A 140 9.83 -0.65 17.63
C ASN A 140 10.06 0.87 17.68
N ASP A 141 10.45 1.39 18.84
CA ASP A 141 10.74 2.81 19.07
C ASP A 141 11.92 3.28 18.19
N PHE A 142 13.01 2.49 18.14
CA PHE A 142 14.16 2.74 17.26
C PHE A 142 13.76 2.87 15.79
N LEU A 143 12.89 1.98 15.31
CA LEU A 143 12.42 2.01 13.93
C LEU A 143 11.40 3.15 13.68
N ASP A 144 10.62 3.56 14.69
CA ASP A 144 9.77 4.76 14.61
C ASP A 144 10.59 6.05 14.54
N ALA A 145 11.76 6.08 15.19
CA ALA A 145 12.71 7.19 15.11
C ALA A 145 13.37 7.35 13.72
N ASN A 146 13.12 6.41 12.81
CA ASN A 146 13.55 6.40 11.42
C ASN A 146 15.08 6.59 11.24
N PRO A 147 15.88 5.51 11.36
CA PRO A 147 17.33 5.57 11.18
C PRO A 147 17.75 5.86 9.72
N ARG A 148 16.81 6.00 8.77
CA ARG A 148 17.02 6.27 7.34
C ARG A 148 17.89 5.22 6.60
N ALA A 149 18.19 4.10 7.25
CA ALA A 149 18.95 2.98 6.71
C ALA A 149 18.03 1.80 6.37
N ARG A 150 18.45 0.92 5.45
CA ARG A 150 17.80 -0.40 5.34
C ARG A 150 18.11 -1.20 6.60
N ALA A 151 17.09 -1.80 7.21
CA ALA A 151 17.24 -2.56 8.45
C ALA A 151 17.08 -4.06 8.19
N GLY A 152 17.95 -4.86 8.82
CA GLY A 152 17.84 -6.32 8.88
C GLY A 152 17.63 -6.76 10.32
N LEU A 153 17.17 -8.00 10.52
CA LEU A 153 16.93 -8.56 11.85
C LEU A 153 17.53 -9.95 11.98
N VAL A 154 18.36 -10.15 13.01
CA VAL A 154 18.97 -11.41 13.42
C VAL A 154 18.53 -11.72 14.84
N ALA A 155 18.18 -12.98 15.07
CA ALA A 155 17.92 -13.51 16.41
C ALA A 155 19.07 -14.44 16.79
N PHE A 156 19.58 -14.33 18.01
CA PHE A 156 20.64 -15.20 18.49
C PHE A 156 20.41 -15.67 19.92
N ALA A 157 21.04 -16.80 20.26
CA ALA A 157 21.11 -17.42 21.57
C ALA A 157 22.36 -18.32 21.53
N GLY A 158 22.24 -19.64 21.71
CA GLY A 158 23.35 -20.57 21.45
C GLY A 158 23.71 -20.71 19.96
N THR A 159 22.76 -20.38 19.08
CA THR A 159 22.95 -20.21 17.62
C THR A 159 22.47 -18.85 17.17
N ALA A 160 22.88 -18.37 16.00
CA ALA A 160 22.35 -17.14 15.40
C ALA A 160 21.71 -17.43 14.04
N HIS A 161 20.57 -16.79 13.76
CA HIS A 161 19.80 -17.01 12.54
C HIS A 161 19.23 -15.69 11.98
N PRO A 162 19.22 -15.50 10.65
CA PRO A 162 18.60 -14.35 10.04
C PRO A 162 17.07 -14.48 10.14
N VAL A 163 16.42 -13.48 10.74
CA VAL A 163 14.96 -13.39 10.80
C VAL A 163 14.45 -12.74 9.52
N LEU A 164 15.03 -11.58 9.17
CA LEU A 164 14.71 -10.80 7.98
C LEU A 164 15.97 -10.26 7.29
N PRO A 165 16.03 -10.29 5.94
CA PRO A 165 17.06 -9.59 5.19
C PRO A 165 16.88 -8.06 5.26
N PHE A 166 17.86 -7.32 4.75
CA PHE A 166 17.81 -5.85 4.72
C PHE A 166 16.63 -5.31 3.91
N THR A 167 15.74 -4.56 4.56
CA THR A 167 14.57 -3.93 3.93
C THR A 167 14.40 -2.49 4.39
N GLN A 168 13.73 -1.67 3.58
CA GLN A 168 13.27 -0.34 3.98
C GLN A 168 11.90 -0.38 4.68
N ASP A 169 11.18 -1.51 4.58
CA ASP A 169 9.88 -1.65 5.21
C ASP A 169 10.04 -2.04 6.68
N TYR A 170 10.09 -1.01 7.53
CA TYR A 170 10.19 -1.18 8.97
C TYR A 170 8.96 -1.87 9.58
N LYS A 171 7.78 -1.83 8.93
CA LYS A 171 6.58 -2.48 9.48
C LYS A 171 6.75 -3.99 9.53
N ILE A 172 7.37 -4.57 8.49
CA ILE A 172 7.68 -6.00 8.44
C ILE A 172 8.64 -6.37 9.57
N ILE A 173 9.67 -5.55 9.81
CA ILE A 173 10.63 -5.79 10.89
C ILE A 173 9.96 -5.76 12.25
N LYS A 174 9.09 -4.77 12.52
CA LYS A 174 8.32 -4.69 13.77
C LYS A 174 7.43 -5.92 13.97
N PHE A 175 6.74 -6.34 12.92
CA PHE A 175 5.89 -7.53 12.97
C PHE A 175 6.69 -8.79 13.35
N HIS A 176 7.81 -9.04 12.67
CA HIS A 176 8.65 -10.19 12.96
C HIS A 176 9.35 -10.10 14.32
N ALA A 177 9.88 -8.93 14.71
CA ALA A 177 10.50 -8.71 16.02
C ALA A 177 9.52 -8.97 17.16
N SER A 178 8.27 -8.50 17.03
CA SER A 178 7.22 -8.73 18.03
C SER A 178 6.86 -10.20 18.23
N SER A 179 7.02 -11.02 17.18
CA SER A 179 6.71 -12.45 17.18
C SER A 179 7.83 -13.32 17.75
N LEU A 180 9.03 -12.78 17.98
CA LEU A 180 10.18 -13.56 18.47
C LEU A 180 9.99 -13.95 19.94
N VAL A 181 10.26 -15.20 20.27
CA VAL A 181 10.25 -15.70 21.65
C VAL A 181 11.43 -16.65 21.86
N ASN A 182 11.89 -16.81 23.09
CA ASN A 182 13.02 -17.68 23.43
C ASN A 182 12.90 -19.11 22.86
N ARG A 183 11.70 -19.70 22.85
CA ARG A 183 11.45 -21.05 22.32
C ARG A 183 11.67 -21.21 20.82
N VAL A 184 11.80 -20.11 20.06
CA VAL A 184 12.12 -20.16 18.62
C VAL A 184 13.54 -20.72 18.41
N MET A 185 14.45 -20.50 19.36
CA MET A 185 15.86 -20.83 19.18
C MET A 185 16.13 -22.34 19.34
N PRO A 186 16.79 -23.00 18.36
CA PRO A 186 17.13 -24.42 18.42
C PRO A 186 18.04 -24.78 19.60
N VAL A 187 19.08 -23.98 19.82
CA VAL A 187 20.06 -24.18 20.88
C VAL A 187 20.04 -22.98 21.82
N GLN A 188 19.92 -23.26 23.11
CA GLN A 188 19.87 -22.28 24.19
C GLN A 188 21.28 -21.88 24.66
N GLY A 189 21.38 -20.76 25.38
CA GLY A 189 22.62 -20.09 25.79
C GLY A 189 22.78 -18.73 25.11
N SER A 190 23.93 -18.09 25.27
CA SER A 190 24.31 -16.87 24.55
C SER A 190 25.68 -17.07 23.88
N SER A 191 25.75 -16.89 22.56
CA SER A 191 26.98 -17.07 21.78
C SER A 191 27.18 -15.92 20.81
N ILE A 192 27.99 -14.94 21.24
CA ILE A 192 28.40 -13.81 20.41
C ILE A 192 29.24 -14.28 19.21
N GLU A 193 30.03 -15.35 19.36
CA GLU A 193 30.78 -15.93 18.25
C GLU A 193 29.86 -16.35 17.08
N MET A 194 28.75 -17.04 17.38
CA MET A 194 27.78 -17.45 16.37
C MET A 194 27.05 -16.24 15.78
N LEU A 195 26.74 -15.23 16.59
CA LEU A 195 26.18 -13.97 16.12
C LEU A 195 27.12 -13.30 15.10
N LEU A 196 28.39 -13.11 15.44
CA LEU A 196 29.36 -12.43 14.55
C LEU A 196 29.56 -13.17 13.22
N LYS A 197 29.51 -14.51 13.22
CA LYS A 197 29.49 -15.30 11.98
C LYS A 197 28.27 -14.98 11.11
N GLN A 198 27.09 -14.98 11.70
CA GLN A 198 25.85 -14.65 10.98
C GLN A 198 25.82 -13.20 10.48
N VAL A 199 26.38 -12.27 11.27
CA VAL A 199 26.59 -10.87 10.88
C VAL A 199 27.50 -10.81 9.66
N ASN A 200 28.65 -11.48 9.67
CA ASN A 200 29.57 -11.50 8.53
C ASN A 200 28.92 -12.04 7.26
N ASP A 201 28.14 -13.12 7.36
CA ASP A 201 27.44 -13.70 6.20
C ASP A 201 26.42 -12.73 5.60
N MET A 202 25.65 -12.03 6.44
CA MET A 202 24.68 -11.03 5.96
C MET A 202 25.37 -9.79 5.40
N MET A 203 26.48 -9.37 5.99
CA MET A 203 27.20 -8.14 5.64
C MET A 203 28.20 -8.34 4.49
N LYS A 204 28.46 -9.57 4.03
CA LYS A 204 29.46 -9.89 2.98
C LYS A 204 29.35 -9.05 1.71
N ASN A 205 28.12 -8.70 1.31
CA ASN A 205 27.84 -7.91 0.10
C ASN A 205 27.56 -6.42 0.40
N VAL A 206 27.80 -5.96 1.63
CA VAL A 206 27.58 -4.57 2.06
C VAL A 206 28.94 -3.88 2.13
N GLY A 207 29.32 -3.21 1.05
CA GLY A 207 30.59 -2.47 0.96
C GLY A 207 30.62 -1.15 1.75
N ALA A 208 29.45 -0.58 2.05
CA ALA A 208 29.33 0.69 2.76
C ALA A 208 29.47 0.53 4.28
N PRO A 209 30.13 1.47 4.98
CA PRO A 209 30.12 1.53 6.44
C PRO A 209 28.70 1.47 6.99
N SER A 210 28.47 0.53 7.90
CA SER A 210 27.13 0.13 8.35
C SER A 210 27.18 -0.17 9.84
N THR A 211 26.01 -0.22 10.49
CA THR A 211 25.93 -0.35 11.95
C THR A 211 25.28 -1.68 12.36
N VAL A 212 25.91 -2.41 13.28
CA VAL A 212 25.31 -3.54 13.97
C VAL A 212 24.72 -3.02 15.28
N PHE A 213 23.41 -3.15 15.44
CA PHE A 213 22.68 -2.72 16.62
C PHE A 213 22.33 -3.93 17.49
N LEU A 214 23.09 -4.14 18.56
CA LEU A 214 23.00 -5.29 19.45
C LEU A 214 22.14 -4.97 20.68
N LEU A 215 21.13 -5.80 20.93
CA LEU A 215 20.33 -5.79 22.16
C LEU A 215 20.55 -7.11 22.89
N THR A 216 21.24 -7.05 24.03
CA THR A 216 21.56 -8.21 24.88
C THR A 216 21.49 -7.81 26.34
N ASP A 217 21.37 -8.77 27.26
CA ASP A 217 21.31 -8.47 28.68
C ASP A 217 22.69 -8.27 29.32
N ALA A 218 23.69 -9.00 28.84
CA ALA A 218 25.05 -8.90 29.33
C ALA A 218 26.10 -9.27 28.27
N VAL A 219 27.29 -8.72 28.43
CA VAL A 219 28.49 -9.04 27.67
C VAL A 219 29.59 -9.41 28.66
N ASP A 220 30.15 -10.62 28.52
CA ASP A 220 31.26 -11.08 29.34
C ASP A 220 32.62 -10.57 28.78
N SER A 221 33.71 -10.79 29.52
CA SER A 221 35.03 -10.30 29.14
C SER A 221 35.59 -10.96 27.87
N GLN A 222 35.22 -12.22 27.60
CA GLN A 222 35.66 -12.96 26.42
C GLN A 222 34.92 -12.46 25.17
N ASP A 223 33.61 -12.28 25.27
CA ASP A 223 32.75 -11.75 24.23
C ASP A 223 33.09 -10.29 23.93
N ALA A 224 33.38 -9.47 24.94
CA ALA A 224 33.84 -8.09 24.74
C ALA A 224 35.13 -8.04 23.89
N ALA A 225 36.07 -8.96 24.10
CA ALA A 225 37.27 -9.07 23.28
C ALA A 225 36.96 -9.50 21.83
N LEU A 226 36.01 -10.43 21.64
CA LEU A 226 35.54 -10.84 20.31
C LEU A 226 34.87 -9.70 19.55
N LEU A 227 33.98 -8.95 20.21
CA LEU A 227 33.31 -7.79 19.64
C LEU A 227 34.31 -6.71 19.24
N SER A 228 35.28 -6.41 20.11
CA SER A 228 36.31 -5.40 19.85
C SER A 228 37.17 -5.78 18.64
N ASN A 229 37.65 -7.02 18.58
CA ASN A 229 38.45 -7.54 17.47
C ASN A 229 37.66 -7.51 16.14
N TRP A 230 36.37 -7.89 16.17
CA TRP A 230 35.53 -7.85 14.98
C TRP A 230 35.30 -6.42 14.46
N VAL A 231 35.08 -5.46 15.36
CA VAL A 231 34.89 -4.05 15.01
C VAL A 231 36.19 -3.42 14.47
N ASP A 232 37.35 -3.83 14.98
CA ASP A 232 38.65 -3.35 14.50
C ASP A 232 38.96 -3.86 13.08
N GLN A 233 38.64 -5.12 12.80
CA GLN A 233 38.83 -5.75 11.49
C GLN A 233 37.79 -5.34 10.44
N SER A 234 36.64 -4.80 10.85
CA SER A 234 35.55 -4.42 9.94
C SER A 234 35.45 -2.91 9.71
N VAL A 235 34.85 -2.54 8.57
CA VAL A 235 34.44 -1.15 8.28
C VAL A 235 33.16 -0.76 9.02
N HIS A 236 32.55 -1.71 9.72
CA HIS A 236 31.28 -1.55 10.41
C HIS A 236 31.48 -1.02 11.82
N ARG A 237 30.40 -0.52 12.40
CA ARG A 237 30.35 0.00 13.76
C ARG A 237 29.37 -0.81 14.59
N MET A 238 29.49 -0.72 15.90
CA MET A 238 28.60 -1.42 16.82
C MET A 238 27.94 -0.47 17.80
N GLU A 239 26.62 -0.55 17.88
CA GLU A 239 25.79 0.13 18.87
C GLU A 239 25.18 -0.95 19.76
N ILE A 240 25.41 -0.88 21.07
CA ILE A 240 24.95 -1.88 22.03
C ILE A 240 24.00 -1.23 23.03
N ILE A 241 22.82 -1.82 23.22
CA ILE A 241 21.97 -1.53 24.36
C ILE A 241 22.00 -2.75 25.29
N VAL A 242 22.47 -2.50 26.51
CA VAL A 242 22.45 -3.50 27.58
C VAL A 242 21.08 -3.45 28.25
N VAL A 243 20.29 -4.50 28.06
CA VAL A 243 18.92 -4.61 28.56
C VAL A 243 18.93 -5.32 29.91
N SER A 244 19.66 -4.78 30.89
CA SER A 244 19.68 -5.29 32.26
C SER A 244 19.68 -4.16 33.28
N SER A 245 19.15 -4.42 34.47
CA SER A 245 19.24 -3.47 35.58
C SER A 245 20.62 -3.56 36.26
N PRO A 246 21.11 -2.48 36.89
CA PRO A 246 22.36 -2.52 37.67
C PRO A 246 22.35 -3.52 38.83
N GLY A 247 21.16 -3.84 39.35
CA GLY A 247 20.96 -4.85 40.41
C GLY A 247 20.97 -6.29 39.91
N GLY A 248 20.84 -6.50 38.60
CA GLY A 248 20.67 -7.83 38.00
C GLY A 248 19.26 -8.39 38.18
N GLY A 249 19.02 -9.55 37.56
CA GLY A 249 17.74 -10.23 37.56
C GLY A 249 17.90 -11.74 37.67
N LEU A 250 16.97 -12.41 38.35
CA LEU A 250 16.95 -13.86 38.44
C LEU A 250 16.45 -14.45 37.12
N ILE A 251 17.18 -15.45 36.62
CA ILE A 251 16.83 -16.13 35.37
C ILE A 251 15.73 -17.17 35.64
N PRO A 252 14.59 -17.13 34.92
CA PRO A 252 13.52 -18.11 35.11
C PRO A 252 14.01 -19.55 34.93
N GLY A 253 13.78 -20.39 35.93
CA GLY A 253 14.20 -21.80 35.92
C GLY A 253 15.64 -22.06 36.42
N TYR A 254 16.40 -21.02 36.78
CA TYR A 254 17.73 -21.16 37.37
C TYR A 254 17.88 -20.28 38.61
N LYS A 255 18.62 -20.76 39.60
CA LYS A 255 18.97 -19.97 40.80
C LYS A 255 20.24 -19.14 40.55
N VAL A 256 20.31 -18.46 39.41
CA VAL A 256 21.45 -17.64 38.98
C VAL A 256 20.99 -16.22 38.76
N LEU A 257 21.77 -15.26 39.26
CA LEU A 257 21.55 -13.83 39.08
C LEU A 257 22.31 -13.36 37.83
N SER A 258 21.61 -12.97 36.77
CA SER A 258 22.22 -12.33 35.58
C SER A 258 22.39 -10.83 35.82
N LYS A 259 23.63 -10.37 35.77
CA LYS A 259 24.01 -8.96 35.95
C LYS A 259 25.15 -8.59 34.99
N GLN A 260 25.08 -7.39 34.42
CA GLN A 260 26.19 -6.84 33.66
C GLN A 260 27.33 -6.39 34.58
N ASP A 261 28.56 -6.75 34.22
CA ASP A 261 29.77 -6.20 34.84
C ASP A 261 30.07 -4.80 34.26
N PRO A 262 30.05 -3.73 35.09
CA PRO A 262 30.38 -2.38 34.64
C PRO A 262 31.80 -2.24 34.09
N ALA A 263 32.77 -3.02 34.59
CA ALA A 263 34.16 -2.94 34.15
C ALA A 263 34.31 -3.39 32.69
N VAL A 264 33.56 -4.43 32.29
CA VAL A 264 33.56 -4.92 30.91
C VAL A 264 32.99 -3.88 29.95
N ILE A 265 31.89 -3.21 30.33
CA ILE A 265 31.29 -2.15 29.50
C ILE A 265 32.22 -0.94 29.38
N GLN A 266 32.90 -0.57 30.47
CA GLN A 266 33.85 0.54 30.46
C GLN A 266 35.01 0.26 29.49
N ASN A 267 35.56 -0.96 29.50
CA ASN A 267 36.60 -1.37 28.56
C ASN A 267 36.10 -1.38 27.12
N LEU A 268 34.90 -1.91 26.88
CA LEU A 268 34.32 -1.97 25.53
C LEU A 268 34.06 -0.57 24.96
N SER A 269 33.70 0.39 25.81
CA SER A 269 33.44 1.79 25.43
C SER A 269 34.71 2.59 25.10
N GLN A 270 35.91 2.05 25.36
CA GLN A 270 37.16 2.69 24.96
C GLN A 270 37.40 2.60 23.44
N ASN A 271 36.77 1.63 22.75
CA ASN A 271 36.87 1.51 21.31
C ASN A 271 35.95 2.54 20.62
N SER A 272 36.54 3.46 19.84
CA SER A 272 35.82 4.55 19.16
C SER A 272 34.72 4.11 18.17
N LYS A 273 34.75 2.85 17.71
CA LYS A 273 33.74 2.28 16.81
C LYS A 273 32.63 1.53 17.55
N VAL A 274 32.74 1.33 18.87
CA VAL A 274 31.72 0.73 19.72
C VAL A 274 31.07 1.83 20.56
N THR A 275 29.75 1.81 20.65
CA THR A 275 29.01 2.73 21.51
C THR A 275 28.03 1.92 22.34
N VAL A 276 28.20 1.94 23.66
CA VAL A 276 27.27 1.29 24.59
C VAL A 276 26.34 2.36 25.15
N THR A 277 25.05 2.19 24.91
CA THR A 277 24.00 3.09 25.41
C THR A 277 23.28 2.42 26.58
N PRO A 278 23.24 3.04 27.76
CA PRO A 278 22.45 2.50 28.87
C PRO A 278 20.96 2.57 28.52
N LEU A 279 20.21 1.56 28.95
CA LEU A 279 18.77 1.51 28.75
C LEU A 279 18.06 2.60 29.54
N THR A 280 17.18 3.36 28.88
CA THR A 280 16.26 4.31 29.55
C THR A 280 14.84 3.76 29.59
N LEU A 281 13.99 4.29 30.49
CA LEU A 281 12.57 3.90 30.54
C LEU A 281 11.73 4.54 29.42
N ASP A 282 12.19 5.68 28.89
CA ASP A 282 11.58 6.41 27.77
C ASP A 282 12.18 5.95 26.43
N LYS A 283 12.07 6.75 25.37
CA LYS A 283 12.64 6.45 24.04
C LYS A 283 13.96 7.17 23.73
N SER A 284 14.52 7.91 24.69
CA SER A 284 15.66 8.81 24.46
C SER A 284 16.93 8.06 24.03
N ASP A 285 17.15 6.86 24.56
CA ASP A 285 18.24 5.97 24.20
C ASP A 285 18.20 5.60 22.70
N VAL A 286 17.11 5.02 22.24
CA VAL A 286 16.91 4.56 20.86
C VAL A 286 16.76 5.70 19.87
N ASP A 287 16.14 6.81 20.25
CA ASP A 287 16.12 8.05 19.45
C ASP A 287 17.55 8.59 19.24
N GLY A 288 18.42 8.46 20.27
CA GLY A 288 19.84 8.79 20.17
C GLY A 288 20.59 7.87 19.21
N VAL A 289 20.37 6.55 19.32
CA VAL A 289 20.96 5.55 18.42
C VAL A 289 20.53 5.78 16.97
N ALA A 290 19.23 5.97 16.73
CA ALA A 290 18.70 6.23 15.39
C ALA A 290 19.30 7.48 14.76
N ARG A 291 19.44 8.57 15.53
CA ARG A 291 20.09 9.81 15.06
C ARG A 291 21.57 9.61 14.73
N ARG A 292 22.31 8.87 15.56
CA ARG A 292 23.74 8.58 15.29
C ARG A 292 23.92 7.73 14.04
N ILE A 293 23.06 6.74 13.84
CA ILE A 293 23.05 5.92 12.63
C ILE A 293 22.74 6.79 11.41
N ALA A 294 21.66 7.57 11.47
CA ALA A 294 21.24 8.46 10.38
C ALA A 294 22.31 9.50 10.01
N ALA A 295 23.02 10.07 11.00
CA ALA A 295 24.07 11.06 10.79
C ALA A 295 25.33 10.49 10.13
N LYS A 296 25.57 9.17 10.27
CA LYS A 296 26.75 8.47 9.76
C LYS A 296 26.45 7.66 8.49
N LEU A 297 25.28 7.85 7.87
CA LEU A 297 24.96 7.22 6.60
C LEU A 297 25.85 7.82 5.50
N GLU A 298 26.84 7.05 5.07
CA GLU A 298 27.55 7.35 3.84
C GLU A 298 26.64 7.00 2.65
N PHE A 299 26.15 8.04 1.97
CA PHE A 299 25.47 7.92 0.69
C PHE A 299 26.50 7.57 -0.38
N GLN A 300 26.92 6.30 -0.42
CA GLN A 300 27.63 5.82 -1.60
C GLN A 300 26.63 5.74 -2.73
N LYS A 301 26.71 6.71 -3.66
CA LYS A 301 26.13 6.58 -5.00
C LYS A 301 26.65 5.27 -5.56
N GLU A 302 25.78 4.26 -5.56
CA GLU A 302 26.08 3.01 -6.22
C GLU A 302 26.29 3.39 -7.68
N LYS A 303 27.54 3.28 -8.14
CA LYS A 303 27.95 3.37 -9.54
C LYS A 303 27.43 2.11 -10.25
N LYS A 304 26.15 1.78 -10.07
CA LYS A 304 25.45 0.90 -10.99
C LYS A 304 25.51 1.65 -12.30
N THR A 305 26.21 1.02 -13.25
CA THR A 305 26.25 1.32 -14.68
C THR A 305 25.13 2.27 -14.99
N ASP A 306 25.46 3.54 -15.28
CA ASP A 306 24.49 4.55 -15.68
C ASP A 306 23.43 3.83 -16.52
N GLU A 307 22.24 3.57 -15.96
CA GLU A 307 21.13 3.09 -16.76
C GLU A 307 20.75 4.35 -17.51
N LYS A 308 21.50 4.57 -18.61
CA LYS A 308 21.39 5.71 -19.47
C LYS A 308 20.07 5.55 -20.17
N GLU A 309 19.00 5.99 -19.52
CA GLU A 309 17.70 6.09 -20.14
C GLU A 309 17.84 7.13 -21.25
N TRP A 310 17.48 6.72 -22.45
CA TRP A 310 17.51 7.58 -23.61
C TRP A 310 16.43 8.64 -23.47
N ASP A 311 16.81 9.90 -23.68
CA ASP A 311 15.91 11.03 -23.58
C ASP A 311 15.04 11.09 -24.85
N ASP A 312 13.72 10.92 -24.68
CA ASP A 312 12.75 10.91 -25.78
C ASP A 312 12.60 12.34 -26.35
N MET A 313 13.17 12.60 -27.52
CA MET A 313 13.13 13.90 -28.19
C MET A 313 11.90 14.06 -29.10
N GLY A 314 10.95 13.13 -29.07
CA GLY A 314 9.75 13.17 -29.91
C GLY A 314 8.88 14.41 -29.69
N TRP A 315 8.98 15.04 -28.52
CA TRP A 315 8.26 16.28 -28.20
C TRP A 315 8.62 17.46 -29.12
N LEU A 316 9.83 17.50 -29.68
CA LEU A 316 10.24 18.55 -30.62
C LEU A 316 9.38 18.55 -31.89
N LEU A 317 8.88 17.39 -32.31
CA LEU A 317 8.05 17.24 -33.51
C LEU A 317 6.57 17.56 -33.26
N ILE A 318 6.14 17.65 -31.99
CA ILE A 318 4.77 18.02 -31.63
C ILE A 318 4.50 19.50 -31.94
N ILE A 319 5.48 20.38 -31.74
CA ILE A 319 5.35 21.82 -31.99
C ILE A 319 5.03 22.13 -33.47
N PRO A 320 5.83 21.68 -34.46
CA PRO A 320 5.50 21.90 -35.86
C PRO A 320 4.21 21.19 -36.28
N ALA A 321 3.91 20.00 -35.73
CA ALA A 321 2.66 19.31 -35.99
C ALA A 321 1.44 20.12 -35.51
N ALA A 322 1.52 20.73 -34.31
CA ALA A 322 0.46 21.58 -33.76
C ALA A 322 0.25 22.84 -34.61
N LEU A 323 1.32 23.50 -35.06
CA LEU A 323 1.24 24.66 -35.96
C LEU A 323 0.56 24.31 -37.29
N ILE A 324 0.91 23.18 -37.89
CA ILE A 324 0.29 22.70 -39.13
C ILE A 324 -1.20 22.39 -38.90
N THR A 325 -1.52 21.77 -37.77
CA THR A 325 -2.90 21.42 -37.41
C THR A 325 -3.77 22.67 -37.23
N ALA A 326 -3.21 23.78 -36.73
CA ALA A 326 -3.94 25.04 -36.59
C ALA A 326 -4.45 25.61 -37.93
N PHE A 327 -3.81 25.30 -39.05
CA PHE A 327 -4.29 25.74 -40.38
C PHE A 327 -5.58 25.03 -40.83
N TRP A 328 -6.00 23.93 -40.18
CA TRP A 328 -7.26 23.25 -40.49
C TRP A 328 -8.53 24.01 -40.07
N PHE A 329 -8.41 25.02 -39.21
CA PHE A 329 -9.54 25.90 -38.88
C PHE A 329 -9.92 26.84 -40.04
N ARG A 330 -9.11 26.91 -41.10
CA ARG A 330 -9.38 27.74 -42.28
C ARG A 330 -10.51 27.16 -43.13
N ARG A 331 -11.55 27.96 -43.38
CA ARG A 331 -12.70 27.61 -44.24
C ARG A 331 -12.21 27.17 -45.63
N GLY A 332 -12.60 25.96 -46.03
CA GLY A 332 -12.20 25.35 -47.31
C GLY A 332 -10.96 24.44 -47.28
N TRP A 333 -10.25 24.37 -46.15
CA TRP A 333 -9.10 23.47 -45.95
C TRP A 333 -9.46 22.20 -45.19
N VAL A 334 -10.73 22.07 -44.80
CA VAL A 334 -11.25 20.97 -43.99
C VAL A 334 -11.27 19.67 -44.81
N ILE A 335 -10.34 18.77 -44.52
CA ILE A 335 -10.46 17.36 -44.91
C ILE A 335 -11.46 16.75 -43.92
N GLN A 336 -12.73 16.66 -44.34
CA GLN A 336 -13.85 16.22 -43.49
C GLN A 336 -13.63 14.84 -42.83
N TRP A 337 -12.76 14.01 -43.42
CA TRP A 337 -12.45 12.66 -42.93
C TRP A 337 -11.35 12.62 -41.85
N CYS A 338 -10.62 13.72 -41.60
CA CYS A 338 -9.61 13.80 -40.52
C CYS A 338 -10.23 13.84 -39.11
N PHE A 339 -11.52 14.16 -38.99
CA PHE A 339 -12.24 14.10 -37.71
C PHE A 339 -12.44 12.68 -37.20
N ILE A 340 -12.49 11.69 -38.10
CA ILE A 340 -12.72 10.29 -37.75
C ILE A 340 -11.52 9.69 -36.96
N PRO A 341 -10.26 9.81 -37.40
CA PRO A 341 -9.12 9.35 -36.60
C PRO A 341 -8.92 10.16 -35.31
N LEU A 342 -9.26 11.46 -35.29
CA LEU A 342 -9.25 12.27 -34.07
C LEU A 342 -10.27 11.75 -33.03
N LEU A 343 -11.48 11.38 -33.46
CA LEU A 343 -12.51 10.76 -32.64
C LEU A 343 -12.12 9.35 -32.17
N ILE A 344 -11.46 8.57 -33.02
CA ILE A 344 -10.97 7.21 -32.66
C ILE A 344 -9.87 7.31 -31.60
N CYS A 345 -8.90 8.22 -31.75
CA CYS A 345 -7.86 8.44 -30.74
C CYS A 345 -8.42 9.00 -29.42
N ALA A 346 -9.46 9.83 -29.47
CA ALA A 346 -10.18 10.30 -28.28
C ALA A 346 -11.01 9.19 -27.61
N GLY A 347 -11.42 8.15 -28.33
CA GLY A 347 -12.14 7.00 -27.80
C GLY A 347 -11.29 5.98 -27.02
N PHE A 348 -9.96 6.03 -27.14
CA PHE A 348 -9.05 5.12 -26.43
C PHE A 348 -8.50 5.67 -25.11
N THR A 349 -8.93 6.86 -24.66
CA THR A 349 -8.62 7.30 -23.30
C THR A 349 -9.49 6.53 -22.32
N SER A 350 -8.84 5.77 -21.43
CA SER A 350 -9.45 4.98 -20.36
C SER A 350 -10.22 5.89 -19.38
N CYS A 351 -11.44 6.29 -19.75
CA CYS A 351 -12.35 7.08 -18.93
C CYS A 351 -13.13 6.16 -17.98
N GLY A 352 -12.42 5.59 -17.01
CA GLY A 352 -13.01 4.80 -15.92
C GLY A 352 -12.94 5.53 -14.58
N VAL A 353 -13.66 5.02 -13.57
CA VAL A 353 -13.57 5.49 -12.18
C VAL A 353 -12.16 5.28 -11.58
N LYS A 354 -11.36 4.41 -12.19
CA LYS A 354 -9.93 4.19 -11.87
C LYS A 354 -8.97 5.12 -12.62
N SER A 355 -9.48 6.07 -13.42
CA SER A 355 -8.63 7.08 -14.07
C SER A 355 -8.01 8.02 -13.04
N LYS A 356 -6.98 8.78 -13.45
CA LYS A 356 -6.28 9.72 -12.54
C LYS A 356 -7.19 10.86 -12.06
N HIS A 357 -8.21 11.21 -12.84
CA HIS A 357 -9.17 12.28 -12.55
C HIS A 357 -10.61 11.83 -12.84
N PRO A 358 -11.18 10.91 -12.04
CA PRO A 358 -12.54 10.40 -12.27
C PRO A 358 -13.61 11.47 -11.95
N ASP A 359 -13.24 12.47 -11.15
CA ASP A 359 -14.10 13.59 -10.73
C ASP A 359 -14.54 14.48 -11.88
N TRP A 360 -13.85 14.46 -13.02
CA TRP A 360 -14.26 15.23 -14.21
C TRP A 360 -15.49 14.64 -14.89
N TRP A 361 -15.76 13.35 -14.66
CA TRP A 361 -16.78 12.59 -15.37
C TRP A 361 -17.89 12.07 -14.46
N TYR A 362 -17.56 11.80 -13.20
CA TYR A 362 -18.47 11.18 -12.23
C TYR A 362 -18.51 11.97 -10.93
N SER A 363 -19.72 12.18 -10.39
CA SER A 363 -19.87 12.72 -9.03
C SER A 363 -19.26 11.74 -8.01
N LYS A 364 -18.82 12.28 -6.88
CA LYS A 364 -18.22 11.51 -5.78
C LYS A 364 -19.16 10.40 -5.27
N ASP A 365 -20.45 10.70 -5.11
CA ASP A 365 -21.45 9.70 -4.69
C ASP A 365 -21.68 8.62 -5.75
N TYR A 366 -21.65 8.97 -7.04
CA TYR A 366 -21.74 7.98 -8.11
C TYR A 366 -20.51 7.07 -8.16
N GLN A 367 -19.32 7.61 -7.90
CA GLN A 367 -18.11 6.80 -7.75
C GLN A 367 -18.24 5.85 -6.55
N GLY A 368 -18.70 6.35 -5.39
CA GLY A 368 -18.93 5.54 -4.19
C GLY A 368 -19.87 4.37 -4.46
N ARG A 369 -20.95 4.64 -5.19
CA ARG A 369 -21.92 3.62 -5.59
C ARG A 369 -21.37 2.55 -6.50
N LEU A 370 -20.53 2.91 -7.48
CA LEU A 370 -19.89 1.92 -8.34
C LEU A 370 -18.93 1.01 -7.56
N PHE A 371 -18.26 1.52 -6.53
CA PHE A 371 -17.45 0.69 -5.63
C PHE A 371 -18.33 -0.17 -4.72
N GLU A 372 -19.45 0.36 -4.24
CA GLU A 372 -20.43 -0.40 -3.45
C GLU A 372 -21.03 -1.57 -4.24
N ASP A 373 -21.44 -1.34 -5.49
CA ASP A 373 -21.95 -2.39 -6.40
C ASP A 373 -20.87 -3.44 -6.74
N ALA A 374 -19.59 -3.05 -6.69
CA ALA A 374 -18.45 -3.95 -6.87
C ALA A 374 -18.07 -4.71 -5.58
N GLY A 375 -18.72 -4.43 -4.44
CA GLY A 375 -18.44 -5.03 -3.13
C GLY A 375 -17.26 -4.39 -2.38
N ASP A 376 -16.68 -3.31 -2.89
CA ASP A 376 -15.59 -2.58 -2.24
C ASP A 376 -16.13 -1.44 -1.37
N PHE A 377 -16.69 -1.81 -0.21
CA PHE A 377 -17.28 -0.86 0.73
C PHE A 377 -16.26 0.10 1.36
N GLY A 378 -14.96 -0.25 1.35
CA GLY A 378 -13.90 0.59 1.88
C GLY A 378 -13.65 1.81 1.00
N GLU A 379 -13.41 1.58 -0.30
CA GLU A 379 -13.29 2.67 -1.26
C GLU A 379 -14.62 3.40 -1.45
N ALA A 380 -15.77 2.71 -1.37
CA ALA A 380 -17.07 3.36 -1.42
C ALA A 380 -17.23 4.43 -0.33
N ALA A 381 -16.88 4.09 0.92
CA ALA A 381 -16.96 5.02 2.06
C ALA A 381 -16.05 6.24 1.91
N GLU A 382 -14.87 6.09 1.30
CA GLU A 382 -13.99 7.23 1.04
C GLU A 382 -14.51 8.16 -0.09
N ARG A 383 -15.33 7.64 -1.00
CA ARG A 383 -15.87 8.40 -2.13
C ARG A 383 -17.22 9.04 -1.89
N TYR A 384 -18.08 8.48 -1.04
CA TYR A 384 -19.36 9.11 -0.71
C TYR A 384 -19.18 10.48 -0.04
N ARG A 385 -19.92 11.47 -0.54
CA ARG A 385 -20.16 12.76 0.11
C ARG A 385 -21.40 12.72 0.99
N ASP A 386 -22.42 11.95 0.60
CA ASP A 386 -23.60 11.74 1.43
C ASP A 386 -23.25 10.95 2.69
N ASP A 387 -23.52 11.54 3.86
CA ASP A 387 -23.14 10.98 5.16
C ASP A 387 -23.86 9.66 5.44
N SER A 388 -25.10 9.48 4.93
CA SER A 388 -25.89 8.27 5.15
C SER A 388 -25.32 7.09 4.37
N HIS A 389 -25.06 7.25 3.07
CA HIS A 389 -24.42 6.22 2.25
C HIS A 389 -23.00 5.91 2.73
N LYS A 390 -22.26 6.93 3.17
CA LYS A 390 -20.95 6.76 3.78
C LYS A 390 -21.01 5.95 5.08
N ALA A 391 -21.97 6.23 5.95
CA ALA A 391 -22.18 5.50 7.20
C ALA A 391 -22.55 4.03 6.93
N VAL A 392 -23.40 3.76 5.94
CA VAL A 392 -23.74 2.41 5.49
C VAL A 392 -22.50 1.66 4.99
N ALA A 393 -21.67 2.29 4.16
CA ALA A 393 -20.43 1.70 3.68
C ALA A 393 -19.46 1.41 4.85
N TYR A 394 -19.29 2.32 5.80
CA TYR A 394 -18.49 2.07 7.01
C TYR A 394 -19.06 0.94 7.89
N TYR A 395 -20.38 0.83 8.00
CA TYR A 395 -21.01 -0.28 8.73
C TYR A 395 -20.71 -1.63 8.05
N LYS A 396 -20.82 -1.70 6.72
CA LYS A 396 -20.54 -2.92 5.93
C LYS A 396 -19.06 -3.33 5.98
N THR A 397 -18.13 -2.37 6.11
CA THR A 397 -16.70 -2.65 6.34
C THR A 397 -16.36 -3.10 7.76
N GLY A 398 -17.29 -3.00 8.71
CA GLY A 398 -17.08 -3.32 10.12
C GLY A 398 -16.49 -2.17 10.94
N ASN A 399 -16.37 -0.97 10.38
CA ASN A 399 -16.00 0.24 11.12
C ASN A 399 -17.23 0.85 11.80
N PHE A 400 -17.73 0.17 12.83
CA PHE A 400 -18.96 0.53 13.52
C PHE A 400 -18.87 1.84 14.30
N GLU A 401 -17.68 2.26 14.71
CA GLU A 401 -17.45 3.54 15.40
C GLU A 401 -17.72 4.72 14.45
N ALA A 402 -17.06 4.73 13.27
CA ALA A 402 -17.28 5.77 12.27
C ALA A 402 -18.71 5.75 11.73
N ALA A 403 -19.31 4.56 11.58
CA ALA A 403 -20.70 4.43 11.18
C ALA A 403 -21.66 5.02 12.22
N ALA A 404 -21.47 4.73 13.52
CA ALA A 404 -22.31 5.27 14.59
C ALA A 404 -22.22 6.80 14.70
N ASP A 405 -21.03 7.37 14.49
CA ASP A 405 -20.83 8.82 14.50
C ASP A 405 -21.54 9.50 13.32
N LEU A 406 -21.43 8.94 12.12
CA LEU A 406 -22.10 9.49 10.94
C LEU A 406 -23.62 9.30 11.00
N PHE A 407 -24.12 8.15 11.47
CA PHE A 407 -25.54 7.96 11.71
C PHE A 407 -26.08 8.86 12.84
N ALA A 408 -25.23 9.39 13.71
CA ALA A 408 -25.66 10.36 14.71
C ALA A 408 -26.00 11.74 14.10
N LEU A 409 -25.44 12.06 12.92
CA LEU A 409 -25.76 13.27 12.17
C LEU A 409 -27.13 13.19 11.50
N ASP A 410 -27.60 11.97 11.20
CA ASP A 410 -28.92 11.73 10.64
C ASP A 410 -29.99 11.72 11.75
N SER A 411 -30.80 12.78 11.77
CA SER A 411 -31.89 12.98 12.74
C SER A 411 -33.17 12.20 12.39
N THR A 412 -33.21 11.49 11.26
CA THR A 412 -34.37 10.67 10.88
C THR A 412 -34.51 9.43 11.76
N ALA A 413 -35.72 8.84 11.79
CA ALA A 413 -35.96 7.56 12.46
C ALA A 413 -35.03 6.46 11.92
N ALA A 414 -34.75 6.47 10.61
CA ALA A 414 -33.82 5.55 9.96
C ALA A 414 -32.38 5.74 10.42
N GLY A 415 -31.90 6.99 10.51
CA GLY A 415 -30.58 7.33 11.05
C GLY A 415 -30.39 6.86 12.48
N GLN A 416 -31.35 7.16 13.37
CA GLN A 416 -31.29 6.73 14.77
C GLN A 416 -31.37 5.20 14.93
N TYR A 417 -32.15 4.52 14.08
CA TYR A 417 -32.19 3.05 14.04
C TYR A 417 -30.84 2.46 13.62
N ASN A 418 -30.25 2.97 12.54
CA ASN A 418 -28.95 2.50 12.02
C ASN A 418 -27.80 2.80 13.00
N ARG A 419 -27.88 3.94 13.71
CA ARG A 419 -26.98 4.25 14.83
C ARG A 419 -27.09 3.22 15.96
N GLY A 420 -28.32 2.85 16.34
CA GLY A 420 -28.56 1.81 17.35
C GLY A 420 -27.97 0.45 16.95
N LEU A 421 -28.08 0.08 15.67
CA LEU A 421 -27.44 -1.12 15.13
C LEU A 421 -25.91 -1.05 15.22
N ALA A 422 -25.30 0.07 14.83
CA ALA A 422 -23.85 0.27 14.91
C ALA A 422 -23.34 0.23 16.36
N LEU A 423 -24.05 0.88 17.30
CA LEU A 423 -23.72 0.89 18.73
C LEU A 423 -23.87 -0.51 19.37
N SER A 424 -24.88 -1.27 18.97
CA SER A 424 -25.06 -2.66 19.42
C SER A 424 -23.86 -3.52 19.03
N ARG A 425 -23.30 -3.31 17.82
CA ARG A 425 -22.09 -4.02 17.35
C ARG A 425 -20.82 -3.64 18.10
N LEU A 426 -20.75 -2.42 18.61
CA LEU A 426 -19.65 -1.95 19.46
C LEU A 426 -19.76 -2.47 20.91
N GLY A 427 -20.85 -3.15 21.27
CA GLY A 427 -21.12 -3.58 22.64
C GLY A 427 -21.62 -2.46 23.56
N ARG A 428 -21.95 -1.29 23.01
CA ARG A 428 -22.52 -0.14 23.74
C ARG A 428 -24.04 -0.24 23.78
N TYR A 429 -24.54 -1.28 24.46
CA TYR A 429 -25.97 -1.63 24.45
C TYR A 429 -26.86 -0.52 25.02
N ASP A 430 -26.45 0.15 26.10
CA ASP A 430 -27.28 1.17 26.75
C ASP A 430 -27.44 2.42 25.87
N ASP A 431 -26.38 2.77 25.10
CA ASP A 431 -26.44 3.83 24.09
C ASP A 431 -27.27 3.40 22.86
N ALA A 432 -27.20 2.12 22.50
CA ALA A 432 -28.00 1.56 21.41
C ALA A 432 -29.50 1.61 21.74
N ASP A 433 -29.88 1.22 22.95
CA ASP A 433 -31.27 1.28 23.44
C ASP A 433 -31.78 2.72 23.43
N SER A 434 -30.93 3.68 23.83
CA SER A 434 -31.26 5.10 23.75
C SER A 434 -31.50 5.58 22.31
N ALA A 435 -30.69 5.12 21.35
CA ALA A 435 -30.88 5.44 19.93
C ALA A 435 -32.11 4.76 19.33
N PHE A 436 -32.38 3.52 19.70
CA PHE A 436 -33.57 2.78 19.29
C PHE A 436 -34.86 3.41 19.83
N ASN A 437 -34.89 3.77 21.11
CA ASN A 437 -36.04 4.48 21.70
C ASN A 437 -36.28 5.83 21.00
N LYS A 438 -35.22 6.57 20.64
CA LYS A 438 -35.35 7.78 19.81
C LYS A 438 -35.93 7.48 18.43
N ALA A 439 -35.51 6.40 17.78
CA ALA A 439 -36.09 5.99 16.50
C ALA A 439 -37.59 5.63 16.62
N ILE A 440 -38.00 4.97 17.70
CA ILE A 440 -39.42 4.67 18.00
C ILE A 440 -40.23 5.95 18.21
N LEU A 441 -39.66 6.93 18.92
CA LEU A 441 -40.31 8.23 19.13
C LEU A 441 -40.51 9.00 17.82
N LEU A 442 -39.57 8.89 16.89
CA LEU A 442 -39.62 9.56 15.58
C LEU A 442 -40.56 8.84 14.60
N ASP A 443 -40.60 7.50 14.62
CA ASP A 443 -41.53 6.70 13.83
C ASP A 443 -42.09 5.53 14.67
N PRO A 444 -43.28 5.71 15.27
CA PRO A 444 -43.93 4.67 16.08
C PRO A 444 -44.25 3.39 15.31
N SER A 445 -44.31 3.42 13.97
CA SER A 445 -44.58 2.23 13.16
C SER A 445 -43.41 1.23 13.18
N LEU A 446 -42.20 1.68 13.51
CA LEU A 446 -41.01 0.83 13.64
C LEU A 446 -40.90 0.13 15.00
N ALA A 447 -41.78 0.44 15.97
CA ALA A 447 -41.68 -0.03 17.35
C ALA A 447 -41.57 -1.56 17.47
N GLU A 448 -42.40 -2.31 16.74
CA GLU A 448 -42.38 -3.78 16.78
C GLU A 448 -41.04 -4.35 16.28
N LYS A 449 -40.53 -3.83 15.16
CA LYS A 449 -39.24 -4.25 14.58
C LYS A 449 -38.08 -3.90 15.51
N ILE A 450 -38.09 -2.69 16.07
CA ILE A 450 -37.02 -2.19 16.94
C ILE A 450 -36.99 -2.96 18.25
N ASN A 451 -38.14 -3.22 18.88
CA ASN A 451 -38.21 -4.00 20.11
C ASN A 451 -37.64 -5.41 19.93
N LYS A 452 -37.94 -6.06 18.79
CA LYS A 452 -37.35 -7.36 18.44
C LYS A 452 -35.81 -7.28 18.28
N THR A 453 -35.30 -6.18 17.71
CA THR A 453 -33.86 -5.94 17.57
C THR A 453 -33.19 -5.69 18.93
N ILE A 454 -33.84 -4.96 19.84
CA ILE A 454 -33.40 -4.74 21.23
C ILE A 454 -33.34 -6.06 21.99
N GLU A 455 -34.36 -6.93 21.86
CA GLU A 455 -34.34 -8.25 22.50
C GLU A 455 -33.13 -9.09 22.04
N LYS A 456 -32.84 -9.09 20.73
CA LYS A 456 -31.66 -9.77 20.17
C LYS A 456 -30.34 -9.17 20.66
N SER A 457 -30.26 -7.84 20.76
CA SER A 457 -29.05 -7.17 21.25
C SER A 457 -28.80 -7.50 22.72
N HIS A 458 -29.85 -7.57 23.54
CA HIS A 458 -29.75 -8.01 24.94
C HIS A 458 -29.43 -9.50 25.08
N GLU A 459 -29.93 -10.37 24.20
CA GLU A 459 -29.53 -11.77 24.20
C GLU A 459 -28.04 -11.91 23.87
N ALA A 460 -27.54 -11.13 22.91
CA ALA A 460 -26.11 -11.05 22.62
C ALA A 460 -25.31 -10.53 23.82
N LYS A 461 -25.76 -9.46 24.49
CA LYS A 461 -25.18 -8.95 25.76
C LYS A 461 -25.09 -10.05 26.81
N LYS A 462 -26.18 -10.80 27.05
CA LYS A 462 -26.21 -11.92 28.01
C LYS A 462 -25.22 -13.03 27.66
N ARG A 463 -25.09 -13.38 26.37
CA ARG A 463 -24.09 -14.37 25.92
C ARG A 463 -22.67 -13.86 26.17
N THR A 464 -22.36 -12.62 25.82
CA THR A 464 -21.05 -12.00 26.09
C THR A 464 -20.75 -11.93 27.60
N ASP A 465 -21.73 -11.51 28.41
CA ASP A 465 -21.60 -11.43 29.87
C ASP A 465 -21.43 -12.82 30.51
N SER A 466 -22.08 -13.86 29.98
CA SER A 466 -21.94 -15.23 30.47
C SER A 466 -20.55 -15.82 30.17
N VAL A 467 -19.96 -15.47 29.02
CA VAL A 467 -18.56 -15.80 28.68
C VAL A 467 -17.60 -15.05 29.59
N MET A 468 -17.87 -13.77 29.88
CA MET A 468 -17.06 -12.97 30.80
C MET A 468 -17.15 -13.48 32.25
N ARG A 469 -18.33 -13.95 32.71
CA ARG A 469 -18.50 -14.54 34.05
C ARG A 469 -17.77 -15.87 34.23
N TYR A 470 -17.64 -16.69 33.19
CA TYR A 470 -16.80 -17.90 33.23
C TYR A 470 -15.29 -17.59 33.19
N SER A 471 -14.89 -16.46 32.62
CA SER A 471 -13.50 -15.95 32.67
C SER A 471 -13.14 -15.21 33.97
N GLY A 472 -14.11 -15.03 34.88
CA GLY A 472 -13.99 -14.22 36.10
C GLY A 472 -13.08 -14.77 37.20
N THR A 473 -12.50 -15.96 37.05
CA THR A 473 -11.50 -16.48 38.01
C THR A 473 -10.07 -16.10 37.62
N SER A 474 -9.84 -15.38 36.52
CA SER A 474 -8.46 -15.05 36.12
C SER A 474 -8.29 -13.79 35.28
N VAL A 475 -8.95 -12.66 35.58
CA VAL A 475 -8.56 -11.38 34.95
C VAL A 475 -8.80 -10.19 35.89
N SER A 476 -7.88 -9.96 36.82
CA SER A 476 -7.58 -8.60 37.30
C SER A 476 -6.16 -8.26 36.86
N LYS A 477 -6.04 -7.78 35.62
CA LYS A 477 -4.91 -7.03 35.03
C LYS A 477 -5.09 -7.00 33.51
N ASN A 478 -5.86 -6.03 33.03
CA ASN A 478 -5.66 -5.33 31.74
C ASN A 478 -6.92 -4.54 31.36
N VAL A 479 -7.10 -3.38 31.99
CA VAL A 479 -8.07 -2.37 31.51
C VAL A 479 -7.40 -1.38 30.53
N ASN A 480 -6.07 -1.47 30.32
CA ASN A 480 -5.33 -0.54 29.44
C ASN A 480 -5.05 -1.05 28.01
N SER A 481 -5.54 -2.23 27.60
CA SER A 481 -5.23 -2.79 26.27
C SER A 481 -6.31 -2.58 25.19
N LEU A 482 -7.39 -1.83 25.47
CA LEU A 482 -8.48 -1.61 24.50
C LEU A 482 -8.57 -0.21 23.91
N ARG A 483 -7.63 0.70 24.20
CA ARG A 483 -7.67 2.09 23.69
C ARG A 483 -6.71 2.43 22.56
N GLU A 484 -5.87 1.51 22.09
CA GLU A 484 -4.95 1.76 20.97
C GLU A 484 -4.94 0.64 19.94
N LYS A 485 -5.98 0.54 19.12
CA LYS A 485 -5.90 -0.07 17.78
C LYS A 485 -6.70 0.73 16.77
N LYS A 486 -6.23 1.95 16.45
CA LYS A 486 -6.44 2.55 15.13
C LYS A 486 -5.08 2.61 14.43
N LYS A 487 -4.77 1.59 13.62
CA LYS A 487 -3.87 1.76 12.48
C LYS A 487 -4.29 0.89 11.29
N LYS A 488 -4.42 1.61 10.18
CA LYS A 488 -4.73 1.27 8.80
C LYS A 488 -3.92 0.10 8.23
N ASN A 489 -4.60 -0.61 7.33
CA ASN A 489 -4.14 -1.48 6.25
C ASN A 489 -3.93 -2.97 6.58
N ASP A 490 -5.02 -3.64 6.91
CA ASP A 490 -5.40 -4.90 6.27
C ASP A 490 -6.70 -4.58 5.50
N PRO A 491 -6.89 -4.94 4.21
CA PRO A 491 -8.19 -4.76 3.59
C PRO A 491 -9.19 -5.57 4.41
N LEU A 492 -10.09 -4.85 5.07
CA LEU A 492 -11.12 -5.42 5.94
C LEU A 492 -11.85 -6.51 5.15
N LYS A 493 -11.56 -7.78 5.48
CA LYS A 493 -12.22 -8.90 4.83
C LYS A 493 -13.72 -8.76 5.04
N GLU A 494 -14.41 -8.80 3.91
CA GLU A 494 -15.86 -8.63 3.76
C GLU A 494 -16.64 -9.50 4.77
N ARG A 495 -17.51 -8.86 5.55
CA ARG A 495 -18.49 -9.55 6.40
C ARG A 495 -19.78 -9.71 5.61
N LYS A 496 -20.15 -10.94 5.27
CA LYS A 496 -21.49 -11.24 4.74
C LYS A 496 -22.53 -11.10 5.85
N ALA A 497 -23.64 -10.42 5.55
CA ALA A 497 -24.76 -10.28 6.48
C ALA A 497 -25.29 -11.67 6.86
N GLN A 498 -25.46 -11.93 8.16
CA GLN A 498 -25.86 -13.26 8.67
C GLN A 498 -27.39 -13.45 8.73
N SER A 499 -28.20 -12.41 8.53
CA SER A 499 -29.67 -12.48 8.55
C SER A 499 -30.36 -11.31 7.83
N GLU A 500 -31.59 -11.48 7.34
CA GLU A 500 -32.45 -10.43 6.72
C GLU A 500 -32.69 -9.21 7.64
N ASP A 501 -32.61 -9.40 8.96
CA ASP A 501 -32.74 -8.31 9.94
C ASP A 501 -31.49 -7.39 10.04
N GLU A 502 -30.37 -7.75 9.38
CA GLU A 502 -29.15 -6.92 9.30
C GLU A 502 -29.17 -5.88 8.16
N GLU A 503 -30.25 -5.80 7.37
CA GLU A 503 -30.40 -4.78 6.33
C GLU A 503 -30.69 -3.39 6.94
N LEU A 504 -29.78 -2.45 6.69
CA LEU A 504 -29.89 -1.04 7.09
C LEU A 504 -31.07 -0.39 6.37
N SER A 505 -31.83 0.44 7.07
CA SER A 505 -33.05 1.09 6.54
C SER A 505 -32.79 2.09 5.40
N ALA A 506 -31.52 2.39 5.11
CA ALA A 506 -31.06 3.32 4.08
C ALA A 506 -30.59 2.63 2.78
N ASP A 507 -30.90 1.35 2.55
CA ASP A 507 -30.60 0.66 1.28
C ASP A 507 -31.56 1.17 0.17
N THR A 508 -31.53 2.46 -0.16
CA THR A 508 -32.12 3.02 -1.40
C THR A 508 -31.27 2.57 -2.59
N ARG A 509 -31.27 1.25 -2.87
CA ARG A 509 -30.81 0.77 -4.17
C ARG A 509 -31.77 1.32 -5.21
N VAL A 510 -31.34 2.33 -5.95
CA VAL A 510 -31.99 2.67 -7.23
C VAL A 510 -31.88 1.43 -8.10
N LYS A 511 -32.98 0.67 -8.21
CA LYS A 511 -33.03 -0.65 -8.84
C LYS A 511 -32.69 -0.64 -10.33
N ASN A 512 -32.69 0.52 -10.98
CA ASN A 512 -32.29 0.67 -12.38
C ASN A 512 -31.50 1.96 -12.60
N LEU A 513 -30.28 1.86 -13.14
CA LEU A 513 -29.59 3.02 -13.69
C LEU A 513 -30.24 3.43 -15.03
N PRO A 514 -30.37 4.74 -15.33
CA PRO A 514 -30.75 5.16 -16.67
C PRO A 514 -29.66 4.76 -17.66
N LYS A 515 -30.03 4.04 -18.73
CA LYS A 515 -29.12 3.57 -19.78
C LYS A 515 -28.53 4.69 -20.66
N SER A 516 -28.86 5.95 -20.40
CA SER A 516 -28.41 7.11 -21.19
C SER A 516 -28.32 8.37 -20.32
N GLY A 517 -27.18 9.07 -20.44
CA GLY A 517 -26.72 10.13 -19.54
C GLY A 517 -27.47 11.45 -19.62
N ASN A 518 -28.72 11.50 -19.16
CA ASN A 518 -29.32 12.75 -18.73
C ASN A 518 -28.99 13.00 -17.26
N ARG A 519 -28.40 14.18 -16.96
CA ARG A 519 -28.32 14.72 -15.59
C ARG A 519 -29.75 14.94 -15.12
N VAL A 520 -30.17 14.21 -14.10
CA VAL A 520 -31.41 14.48 -13.37
C VAL A 520 -31.02 14.99 -11.99
N THR A 521 -31.44 16.21 -11.72
CA THR A 521 -31.45 16.84 -10.39
C THR A 521 -32.43 16.11 -9.50
N ASP A 522 -32.05 15.89 -8.24
CA ASP A 522 -32.89 15.22 -7.24
C ASP A 522 -34.22 15.97 -7.06
N GLU A 523 -35.33 15.34 -7.45
CA GLU A 523 -36.65 15.69 -6.97
C GLU A 523 -37.11 14.61 -6.00
N VAL A 524 -37.21 14.99 -4.73
CA VAL A 524 -37.83 14.20 -3.67
C VAL A 524 -39.33 14.37 -3.79
N ALA A 525 -40.06 13.28 -4.05
CA ALA A 525 -41.50 13.22 -3.85
C ALA A 525 -41.85 11.97 -3.04
N SER A 526 -42.27 12.20 -1.79
CA SER A 526 -42.93 11.22 -0.93
C SER A 526 -44.39 11.04 -1.38
N ASN A 527 -44.86 9.78 -1.45
CA ASN A 527 -46.07 9.30 -0.75
C ASN A 527 -46.65 7.96 -1.29
N ILE A 528 -46.95 7.07 -0.33
CA ILE A 528 -48.04 6.08 -0.25
C ILE A 528 -47.84 4.63 -0.80
N ARG A 529 -48.29 3.71 0.08
CA ARG A 529 -48.27 2.24 0.18
C ARG A 529 -48.75 1.41 -1.03
N ARG A 530 -48.23 0.17 -1.12
CA ARG A 530 -49.03 -1.08 -1.30
C ARG A 530 -48.40 -2.24 -0.53
N ALA A 531 -49.25 -3.09 0.05
CA ALA A 531 -48.91 -4.23 0.90
C ALA A 531 -49.24 -5.58 0.23
N LYS A 532 -48.68 -6.65 0.82
CA LYS A 532 -48.87 -8.12 0.62
C LYS A 532 -48.29 -8.70 -0.68
N GLU A 533 -47.60 -9.84 -0.65
CA GLU A 533 -48.08 -11.10 -0.08
C GLU A 533 -46.97 -12.03 0.46
N ALA A 534 -47.36 -12.88 1.41
CA ALA A 534 -46.54 -13.95 1.98
C ALA A 534 -46.77 -15.27 1.26
N SER A 535 -45.74 -16.12 1.17
CA SER A 535 -45.91 -17.57 1.28
C SER A 535 -44.64 -18.20 1.88
N LYS A 536 -44.84 -19.23 2.69
CA LYS A 536 -43.86 -20.01 3.45
C LYS A 536 -44.07 -21.50 3.07
N PRO A 537 -43.19 -22.41 3.51
CA PRO A 537 -42.01 -22.95 2.83
C PRO A 537 -42.26 -24.36 2.24
N ASP A 538 -41.31 -24.92 1.48
CA ASP A 538 -41.29 -26.36 1.15
C ASP A 538 -40.23 -27.10 1.98
N LEU A 539 -40.70 -28.13 2.69
CA LEU A 539 -39.98 -29.00 3.61
C LEU A 539 -40.02 -30.42 3.02
N THR A 540 -39.13 -30.77 2.09
CA THR A 540 -38.90 -32.18 1.76
C THR A 540 -37.48 -32.44 1.20
N LYS A 541 -36.61 -33.07 2.02
CA LYS A 541 -35.70 -34.20 1.67
C LYS A 541 -34.70 -34.51 2.81
N PRO A 542 -34.63 -35.75 3.34
CA PRO A 542 -33.58 -36.17 4.27
C PRO A 542 -32.54 -37.14 3.62
N ALA A 543 -31.48 -37.43 4.40
CA ALA A 543 -30.33 -38.36 4.20
C ALA A 543 -29.08 -37.72 3.54
N ASN A 544 -27.84 -37.81 4.06
CA ASN A 544 -27.18 -38.71 5.01
C ASN A 544 -26.12 -37.95 5.84
N ARG A 545 -26.04 -38.20 7.15
CA ARG A 545 -25.21 -37.43 8.12
C ARG A 545 -23.81 -38.03 8.41
N ASN A 546 -23.45 -39.16 7.79
CA ASN A 546 -22.24 -39.90 8.15
C ASN A 546 -21.03 -39.70 7.22
N GLU A 547 -21.18 -39.16 6.01
CA GLU A 547 -20.03 -38.87 5.11
C GLU A 547 -19.37 -37.52 5.37
N GLN A 548 -20.08 -36.54 5.95
CA GLN A 548 -19.52 -35.22 6.27
C GLN A 548 -18.57 -35.24 7.48
N LEU A 549 -18.66 -36.23 8.36
CA LEU A 549 -17.80 -36.32 9.55
C LEU A 549 -16.37 -36.77 9.21
N ALA A 550 -16.17 -37.60 8.18
CA ALA A 550 -14.84 -38.05 7.76
C ALA A 550 -14.07 -36.98 6.96
N GLY A 551 -14.77 -36.19 6.11
CA GLY A 551 -14.15 -35.12 5.33
C GLY A 551 -13.72 -33.90 6.15
N ASN A 552 -14.41 -33.63 7.26
CA ASN A 552 -14.15 -32.44 8.09
C ASN A 552 -12.98 -32.59 9.08
N ILE A 553 -12.46 -33.81 9.28
CA ILE A 553 -11.29 -34.04 10.14
C ILE A 553 -9.98 -33.79 9.39
N LEU A 554 -9.94 -34.02 8.07
CA LEU A 554 -8.75 -33.81 7.23
C LEU A 554 -8.54 -32.34 6.80
N LEU A 555 -9.51 -31.45 7.01
CA LEU A 555 -9.47 -30.05 6.56
C LEU A 555 -9.25 -29.02 7.66
N ARG A 556 -9.03 -29.44 8.92
CA ARG A 556 -8.50 -28.55 9.95
C ARG A 556 -7.00 -28.35 9.73
N ARG A 557 -6.64 -27.47 8.79
CA ARG A 557 -5.33 -26.83 8.80
C ARG A 557 -5.17 -26.20 10.19
N ALA A 558 -4.28 -26.74 11.02
CA ALA A 558 -3.86 -26.02 12.21
C ALA A 558 -3.39 -24.64 11.75
N GLU A 559 -3.95 -23.57 12.32
CA GLU A 559 -3.43 -22.22 12.11
C GLU A 559 -1.93 -22.28 12.48
N ALA A 560 -1.07 -22.15 11.48
CA ALA A 560 0.36 -22.31 11.69
C ALA A 560 0.85 -21.21 12.63
N ASP A 561 1.28 -21.58 13.84
CA ASP A 561 1.94 -20.65 14.77
C ASP A 561 3.19 -20.08 14.07
N PRO A 562 3.28 -18.75 13.83
CA PRO A 562 4.44 -18.13 13.20
C PRO A 562 5.76 -18.47 13.91
N VAL A 563 5.69 -18.70 15.22
CA VAL A 563 6.82 -19.11 16.07
C VAL A 563 7.30 -20.51 15.68
N GLU A 564 6.39 -21.44 15.45
CA GLU A 564 6.71 -22.81 15.06
C GLU A 564 7.35 -22.86 13.67
N PHE A 565 6.87 -22.02 12.75
CA PHE A 565 7.49 -21.87 11.44
C PHE A 565 8.94 -21.38 11.55
N LEU A 566 9.19 -20.31 12.32
CA LEU A 566 10.54 -19.80 12.54
C LEU A 566 11.45 -20.83 13.22
N HIS A 567 10.93 -21.56 14.22
CA HIS A 567 11.67 -22.61 14.91
C HIS A 567 12.10 -23.73 13.96
N LYS A 568 11.16 -24.24 13.13
CA LYS A 568 11.45 -25.26 12.11
C LYS A 568 12.46 -24.76 11.08
N ARG A 569 12.35 -23.48 10.68
CA ARG A 569 13.31 -22.85 9.76
C ARG A 569 14.70 -22.79 10.38
N PHE A 570 14.83 -22.38 11.64
CA PHE A 570 16.12 -22.30 12.33
C PHE A 570 16.73 -23.68 12.56
N LEU A 571 15.92 -24.70 12.87
CA LEU A 571 16.38 -26.09 12.93
C LEU A 571 16.90 -26.63 11.58
N LEU A 572 16.30 -26.17 10.48
CA LEU A 572 16.77 -26.52 9.15
C LEU A 572 18.08 -25.80 8.82
N GLN A 573 18.16 -24.50 9.13
CA GLN A 573 19.37 -23.69 8.95
C GLN A 573 20.55 -24.22 9.79
N GLU A 574 20.30 -24.64 11.02
CA GLU A 574 21.31 -25.23 11.90
C GLU A 574 21.83 -26.56 11.32
N ARG A 575 20.95 -27.43 10.82
CA ARG A 575 21.35 -28.67 10.14
C ARG A 575 22.16 -28.47 8.86
N HIS A 576 21.88 -27.40 8.11
CA HIS A 576 22.64 -27.04 6.91
C HIS A 576 23.86 -26.17 7.18
N SER A 577 24.04 -25.72 8.43
CA SER A 577 25.18 -24.90 8.79
C SER A 577 26.45 -25.75 8.82
N SER A 578 27.51 -25.26 8.18
CA SER A 578 28.83 -25.89 8.25
C SER A 578 29.48 -25.78 9.65
N TYR A 579 28.89 -24.99 10.55
CA TYR A 579 29.43 -24.72 11.88
C TYR A 579 28.84 -25.70 12.90
N LYS A 580 29.72 -26.53 13.50
CA LYS A 580 29.34 -27.37 14.65
C LYS A 580 29.13 -26.49 15.87
N VAL A 581 27.88 -26.36 16.30
CA VAL A 581 27.51 -25.62 17.51
C VAL A 581 28.01 -26.39 18.73
N LYS A 582 28.98 -25.84 19.46
CA LYS A 582 29.31 -26.36 20.79
C LYS A 582 28.18 -25.95 21.73
N LYS A 583 27.60 -26.90 22.46
CA LYS A 583 26.64 -26.58 23.52
C LYS A 583 27.33 -25.64 24.50
N SER A 584 26.74 -24.47 24.73
CA SER A 584 27.24 -23.51 25.71
C SER A 584 27.37 -24.18 27.08
N LYS A 585 28.40 -23.83 27.84
CA LYS A 585 28.56 -24.27 29.23
C LYS A 585 27.36 -23.83 30.09
N ASN A 586 26.78 -22.68 29.73
CA ASN A 586 25.60 -22.12 30.37
C ASN A 586 24.42 -22.12 29.38
N PRO A 587 23.33 -22.84 29.67
CA PRO A 587 22.14 -22.88 28.82
C PRO A 587 21.26 -21.61 28.93
N TRP A 588 21.74 -20.56 29.61
CA TRP A 588 20.99 -19.33 29.84
C TRP A 588 21.57 -18.13 29.12
#